data_AF-A0A2K6QMP5-F1
#
_entry.id   AF-A0A2K6QMP5-F1
#
_cell.length_a   1.000
_cell.length_b   1.000
_cell.length_c   1.000
_cell.angle_alpha   90.00
_cell.angle_beta   90.00
_cell.angle_gamma   90.00
#
_symmetry.space_group_name_H-M   'P 1'
#
loop_
_entity.id
_entity.type
_entity.pdbx_description
1 polymer ?
#
loop_
_entity_poly.entity_id
_entity_poly.type
_entity_poly.pdbx_seq_one_letter_code
_entity_poly.pdbx_strand_id
1 'polypeptide(L)'
;MFLFPSFPVLLLSVVTASCSETKACEDAQKTCSVITCAIPVTNGTPGRDGRDGPKGEKGEPGQGLRGLQGPPGKLGPPGNTGAPGIPGPRGQKGDRGDNSVTEAKLANLERQLQSLRSELDHMKKLQAFSLGKMSGKKLFVTNGERMPFSKVKALCAGLQATVAAPKNAEENKAVQDVAKDIAFLGITDEATEGQFMYVTGGRLTYSNWKKDEPNDHGSGEDCVILLSNGLWNDISCTASFIAVCEFPA
;
A
#
# COMPACT_ATOMS: atom_id res chain seq x y z
N MET A 1 21.73 47.04 -34.75
CA MET A 1 20.50 46.37 -34.29
C MET A 1 20.79 44.90 -34.13
N PHE A 2 21.02 44.44 -32.91
CA PHE A 2 20.55 43.14 -32.39
C PHE A 2 20.67 43.24 -30.87
N LEU A 3 19.51 43.29 -30.23
CA LEU A 3 19.30 43.45 -28.79
C LEU A 3 19.50 42.08 -28.14
N PHE A 4 20.42 41.98 -27.19
CA PHE A 4 20.49 40.88 -26.24
C PHE A 4 19.55 41.18 -25.07
N PRO A 5 18.55 40.34 -24.75
CA PRO A 5 17.85 40.45 -23.49
C PRO A 5 18.62 39.70 -22.40
N SER A 6 19.03 40.46 -21.40
CA SER A 6 19.55 40.03 -20.11
C SER A 6 18.54 39.17 -19.34
N PHE A 7 18.84 37.89 -19.13
CA PHE A 7 18.14 37.05 -18.16
C PHE A 7 18.77 37.23 -16.77
N PRO A 8 18.00 37.51 -15.71
CA PRO A 8 18.53 37.59 -14.36
C PRO A 8 18.81 36.18 -13.82
N VAL A 9 20.05 35.95 -13.42
CA VAL A 9 20.50 34.75 -12.70
C VAL A 9 19.87 34.74 -11.31
N LEU A 10 18.88 33.89 -11.12
CA LEU A 10 18.29 33.58 -9.82
C LEU A 10 19.20 32.55 -9.12
N LEU A 11 20.14 33.05 -8.31
CA LEU A 11 20.92 32.26 -7.37
C LEU A 11 19.99 31.70 -6.28
N LEU A 12 19.58 30.44 -6.40
CA LEU A 12 19.07 29.67 -5.27
C LEU A 12 20.26 29.21 -4.41
N SER A 13 20.44 29.88 -3.27
CA SER A 13 21.29 29.44 -2.18
C SER A 13 20.72 28.16 -1.55
N VAL A 14 21.33 27.02 -1.86
CA VAL A 14 21.06 25.75 -1.17
C VAL A 14 21.75 25.80 0.19
N VAL A 15 20.98 25.97 1.26
CA VAL A 15 21.47 25.77 2.62
C VAL A 15 21.49 24.27 2.89
N THR A 16 22.68 23.68 2.83
CA THR A 16 22.92 22.30 3.29
C THR A 16 22.96 22.30 4.81
N ALA A 17 21.86 21.87 5.45
CA ALA A 17 21.90 21.47 6.86
C ALA A 17 22.53 20.08 6.95
N SER A 18 23.80 20.04 7.31
CA SER A 18 24.51 18.81 7.69
C SER A 18 24.34 18.61 9.19
N CYS A 19 23.67 17.54 9.61
CA CYS A 19 23.78 17.01 10.96
C CYS A 19 24.21 15.55 10.86
N SER A 20 25.46 15.30 11.22
CA SER A 20 25.98 13.97 11.48
C SER A 20 25.89 13.67 12.99
N GLU A 21 25.60 12.39 13.26
CA GLU A 21 25.91 11.60 14.46
C GLU A 21 24.98 11.61 15.70
N THR A 22 24.17 10.54 15.71
CA THR A 22 24.02 9.52 16.77
C THR A 22 23.69 9.96 18.20
N LYS A 23 22.48 9.59 18.65
CA LYS A 23 22.30 8.81 19.89
C LYS A 23 20.96 8.08 19.87
N ALA A 24 21.04 6.78 20.13
CA ALA A 24 19.89 5.94 20.43
C ALA A 24 19.15 6.47 21.67
N CYS A 25 17.83 6.52 21.58
CA CYS A 25 16.94 6.55 22.73
C CYS A 25 15.93 5.43 22.54
N GLU A 26 16.25 4.27 23.11
CA GLU A 26 15.29 3.19 23.35
C GLU A 26 14.97 3.20 24.85
N ASP A 27 13.69 2.94 25.14
CA ASP A 27 13.07 2.74 26.45
C ASP A 27 12.91 3.93 27.41
N ALA A 28 11.75 4.60 27.27
CA ALA A 28 10.85 4.83 28.39
C ALA A 28 9.40 5.00 27.91
N GLN A 29 8.48 4.37 28.65
CA GLN A 29 7.01 4.51 28.59
C GLN A 29 6.25 3.76 27.49
N LYS A 30 6.26 2.43 27.64
CA LYS A 30 5.05 1.63 27.44
C LYS A 30 3.95 2.12 28.40
N THR A 31 3.04 2.94 27.89
CA THR A 31 1.60 3.00 28.23
C THR A 31 0.99 4.20 27.52
N CYS A 32 0.16 3.96 26.51
CA CYS A 32 -1.21 4.47 26.44
C CYS A 32 -1.90 4.11 25.12
N SER A 33 -2.92 3.25 25.28
CA SER A 33 -4.24 3.29 24.66
C SER A 33 -4.36 3.28 23.14
N VAL A 34 -4.63 2.07 22.66
CA VAL A 34 -5.43 1.76 21.47
C VAL A 34 -6.61 2.73 21.36
N ILE A 35 -6.64 3.53 20.29
CA ILE A 35 -7.85 4.29 19.91
C ILE A 35 -8.83 3.27 19.32
N THR A 36 -9.65 2.69 20.19
CA THR A 36 -10.88 2.01 19.81
C THR A 36 -11.92 3.06 19.45
N CYS A 37 -12.40 3.05 18.21
CA CYS A 37 -13.60 3.79 17.83
C CYS A 37 -14.77 3.28 18.69
N ALA A 38 -15.31 4.17 19.53
CA ALA A 38 -16.45 3.90 20.37
C ALA A 38 -17.70 3.67 19.50
N ILE A 39 -18.18 2.43 19.48
CA ILE A 39 -19.52 2.08 19.04
C ILE A 39 -20.47 2.51 20.17
N PRO A 40 -21.55 3.26 19.89
CA PRO A 40 -22.54 3.57 20.91
C PRO A 40 -23.19 2.29 21.41
N VAL A 41 -23.04 2.03 22.71
CA VAL A 41 -23.64 0.92 23.43
C VAL A 41 -25.16 1.04 23.35
N THR A 42 -25.79 0.06 22.73
CA THR A 42 -27.24 -0.13 22.71
C THR A 42 -27.73 -0.49 24.12
N ASN A 43 -28.91 0.03 24.48
CA ASN A 43 -29.61 -0.15 25.75
C ASN A 43 -29.52 -1.55 26.37
N GLY A 44 -29.43 -1.59 27.70
CA GLY A 44 -29.18 -2.77 28.53
C GLY A 44 -30.24 -3.87 28.47
N THR A 45 -29.82 -5.07 28.87
CA THR A 45 -30.70 -6.24 29.04
C THR A 45 -31.75 -5.99 30.13
N PRO A 46 -33.05 -6.28 29.91
CA PRO A 46 -34.08 -6.15 30.94
C PRO A 46 -33.75 -6.96 32.21
N GLY A 47 -34.11 -6.41 33.37
CA GLY A 47 -33.79 -6.95 34.69
C GLY A 47 -34.51 -8.28 35.01
N ARG A 48 -33.99 -9.00 36.01
CA ARG A 48 -34.70 -10.14 36.61
C ARG A 48 -35.69 -9.63 37.65
N ASP A 49 -36.94 -10.09 37.57
CA ASP A 49 -37.97 -9.74 38.56
C ASP A 49 -37.80 -10.50 39.88
N GLY A 50 -38.23 -9.86 40.98
CA GLY A 50 -38.66 -10.53 42.21
C GLY A 50 -37.92 -10.09 43.48
N ARG A 51 -38.54 -10.06 44.67
CA ARG A 51 -39.85 -10.58 45.12
C ARG A 51 -40.51 -9.55 46.03
N ASP A 52 -41.84 -9.53 46.06
CA ASP A 52 -42.59 -8.67 46.98
C ASP A 52 -42.31 -9.05 48.44
N GLY A 53 -42.00 -8.04 49.26
CA GLY A 53 -41.76 -8.20 50.70
C GLY A 53 -43.04 -8.50 51.48
N PRO A 54 -42.94 -9.17 52.65
CA PRO A 54 -44.11 -9.44 53.48
C PRO A 54 -44.77 -8.14 53.93
N LYS A 55 -46.10 -8.09 53.82
CA LYS A 55 -46.92 -6.93 54.19
C LYS A 55 -46.83 -6.67 55.71
N GLY A 56 -46.53 -5.42 56.08
CA GLY A 56 -46.35 -5.00 57.47
C GLY A 56 -47.60 -5.14 58.34
N GLU A 57 -47.39 -5.43 59.62
CA GLU A 57 -48.44 -5.56 60.62
C GLU A 57 -49.11 -4.21 60.91
N LYS A 58 -50.44 -4.20 61.03
CA LYS A 58 -51.23 -2.99 61.29
C LYS A 58 -51.25 -2.71 62.79
N GLY A 59 -50.89 -1.49 63.19
CA GLY A 59 -50.86 -1.05 64.59
C GLY A 59 -52.23 -0.99 65.27
N GLU A 60 -52.22 -1.13 66.60
CA GLU A 60 -53.41 -1.18 67.47
C GLU A 60 -54.06 0.20 67.66
N PRO A 61 -55.39 0.34 67.47
CA PRO A 61 -56.13 1.53 67.89
C PRO A 61 -56.46 1.50 69.39
N GLY A 62 -56.37 2.68 70.02
CA GLY A 62 -56.45 2.89 71.47
C GLY A 62 -57.80 2.61 72.15
N GLN A 63 -57.71 2.49 73.48
CA GLN A 63 -58.79 2.21 74.41
C GLN A 63 -59.88 3.29 74.46
N GLY A 64 -61.13 2.85 74.43
CA GLY A 64 -62.31 3.63 74.81
C GLY A 64 -63.42 2.71 75.34
N LEU A 65 -63.83 2.90 76.59
CA LEU A 65 -64.87 2.13 77.26
C LEU A 65 -66.25 2.47 76.69
N ARG A 66 -66.88 1.56 75.94
CA ARG A 66 -68.31 1.67 75.57
C ARG A 66 -68.94 0.33 75.22
N GLY A 67 -69.84 -0.13 76.11
CA GLY A 67 -70.95 -1.08 75.88
C GLY A 67 -70.60 -2.52 75.48
N LEU A 68 -71.16 -3.51 76.19
CA LEU A 68 -71.12 -4.92 75.74
C LEU A 68 -71.92 -5.06 74.43
N GLN A 69 -71.22 -4.96 73.30
CA GLN A 69 -71.75 -5.21 71.97
C GLN A 69 -71.79 -6.72 71.72
N GLY A 70 -72.89 -7.21 71.12
CA GLY A 70 -73.12 -8.64 70.85
C GLY A 70 -72.00 -9.28 70.00
N PRO A 71 -71.94 -10.62 69.95
CA PRO A 71 -70.87 -11.34 69.27
C PRO A 71 -70.67 -10.80 67.85
N PRO A 72 -69.45 -10.41 67.46
CA PRO A 72 -69.19 -9.84 66.14
C PRO A 72 -69.70 -10.76 65.04
N GLY A 73 -70.39 -10.19 64.04
CA GLY A 73 -70.78 -10.91 62.85
C GLY A 73 -69.57 -11.52 62.14
N LYS A 74 -69.75 -12.69 61.52
CA LYS A 74 -68.70 -13.41 60.77
C LYS A 74 -67.97 -12.43 59.82
N LEU A 75 -66.64 -12.40 59.87
CA LEU A 75 -65.82 -11.55 59.01
C LEU A 75 -66.22 -11.78 57.54
N GLY A 76 -66.54 -10.71 56.82
CA GLY A 76 -66.86 -10.78 55.39
C GLY A 76 -65.69 -11.35 54.58
N PRO A 77 -65.94 -12.02 53.45
CA PRO A 77 -64.88 -12.62 52.64
C PRO A 77 -63.86 -11.54 52.22
N PRO A 78 -62.56 -11.89 52.14
CA PRO A 78 -61.52 -10.96 51.70
C PRO A 78 -61.89 -10.33 50.35
N GLY A 79 -61.69 -9.01 50.22
CA GLY A 79 -61.96 -8.29 48.98
C GLY A 79 -61.10 -8.82 47.83
N ASN A 80 -61.71 -8.92 46.65
CA ASN A 80 -61.11 -9.45 45.43
C ASN A 80 -59.76 -8.76 45.14
N THR A 81 -58.70 -9.53 44.92
CA THR A 81 -57.37 -8.99 44.58
C THR A 81 -57.48 -8.09 43.34
N GLY A 82 -56.85 -6.91 43.39
CA GLY A 82 -56.88 -5.95 42.27
C GLY A 82 -56.35 -6.58 40.98
N ALA A 83 -56.97 -6.23 39.84
CA ALA A 83 -56.61 -6.80 38.55
C ALA A 83 -55.11 -6.57 38.25
N PRO A 84 -54.39 -7.55 37.67
CA PRO A 84 -52.99 -7.39 37.29
C PRO A 84 -52.78 -6.15 36.41
N GLY A 85 -51.66 -5.45 36.62
CA GLY A 85 -51.28 -4.31 35.81
C GLY A 85 -51.19 -4.68 34.33
N ILE A 86 -51.66 -3.79 33.46
CA ILE A 86 -51.63 -4.00 32.01
C ILE A 86 -50.17 -4.21 31.54
N PRO A 87 -49.86 -5.27 30.78
CA PRO A 87 -48.51 -5.50 30.26
C PRO A 87 -48.00 -4.28 29.49
N GLY A 88 -46.73 -3.95 29.67
CA GLY A 88 -46.07 -2.87 28.96
C GLY A 88 -46.10 -3.08 27.43
N PRO A 89 -46.14 -2.01 26.63
CA PRO A 89 -46.17 -2.14 25.18
C PRO A 89 -44.92 -2.87 24.68
N ARG A 90 -45.13 -3.82 23.75
CA ARG A 90 -44.03 -4.55 23.12
C ARG A 90 -43.12 -3.58 22.38
N GLY A 91 -41.81 -3.69 22.60
CA GLY A 91 -40.81 -2.85 21.92
C GLY A 91 -40.90 -2.96 20.39
N GLN A 92 -40.62 -1.87 19.70
CA GLN A 92 -40.65 -1.83 18.24
C GLN A 92 -39.58 -2.76 17.65
N LYS A 93 -39.93 -3.44 16.56
CA LYS A 93 -38.99 -4.30 15.82
C LYS A 93 -37.95 -3.42 15.12
N GLY A 94 -36.67 -3.79 15.21
CA GLY A 94 -35.59 -3.07 14.52
C GLY A 94 -35.75 -3.09 12.99
N ASP A 95 -35.27 -2.05 12.35
CA ASP A 95 -35.35 -1.87 10.90
C ASP A 95 -34.52 -2.92 10.15
N ARG A 96 -34.98 -3.30 8.95
CA ARG A 96 -34.31 -4.25 8.08
C ARG A 96 -33.11 -3.57 7.41
N GLY A 97 -31.91 -4.17 7.47
CA GLY A 97 -30.71 -3.63 6.83
C GLY A 97 -30.89 -3.46 5.32
N ASP A 98 -30.51 -2.28 4.81
CA ASP A 98 -30.68 -1.90 3.40
C ASP A 98 -29.44 -2.31 2.58
N ASN A 99 -29.55 -3.45 1.90
CA ASN A 99 -28.51 -3.95 1.01
C ASN A 99 -28.29 -3.07 -0.23
N SER A 100 -29.30 -2.28 -0.64
CA SER A 100 -29.24 -1.47 -1.87
C SER A 100 -28.21 -0.33 -1.79
N VAL A 101 -28.04 0.26 -0.61
CA VAL A 101 -27.03 1.31 -0.35
C VAL A 101 -25.62 0.74 -0.46
N THR A 102 -25.44 -0.54 -0.13
CA THR A 102 -24.14 -1.19 -0.14
C THR A 102 -23.77 -1.63 -1.56
N GLU A 103 -24.74 -2.11 -2.33
CA GLU A 103 -24.61 -2.40 -3.77
C GLU A 103 -24.31 -1.14 -4.59
N ALA A 104 -24.98 -0.01 -4.30
CA ALA A 104 -24.71 1.26 -4.96
C ALA A 104 -23.30 1.79 -4.67
N LYS A 105 -22.82 1.63 -3.44
CA LYS A 105 -21.44 1.99 -3.07
C LYS A 105 -20.41 1.11 -3.76
N LEU A 106 -20.68 -0.19 -3.89
CA LEU A 106 -19.80 -1.11 -4.59
C LEU A 106 -19.68 -0.75 -6.07
N ALA A 107 -20.81 -0.51 -6.74
CA ALA A 107 -20.81 -0.09 -8.15
C ALA A 107 -20.06 1.25 -8.36
N ASN A 108 -20.20 2.19 -7.43
CA ASN A 108 -19.45 3.45 -7.49
C ASN A 108 -17.93 3.23 -7.31
N LEU A 109 -17.53 2.37 -6.37
CA LEU A 109 -16.12 2.05 -6.13
C LEU A 109 -15.51 1.32 -7.33
N GLU A 110 -16.23 0.39 -7.94
CA GLU A 110 -15.81 -0.30 -9.18
C GLU A 110 -15.59 0.71 -10.32
N ARG A 111 -16.49 1.68 -10.47
CA ARG A 111 -16.31 2.78 -11.44
C ARG A 111 -15.06 3.61 -11.15
N GLN A 112 -14.80 3.91 -9.88
CA GLN A 112 -13.61 4.64 -9.47
C GLN A 112 -12.32 3.86 -9.78
N LEU A 113 -12.30 2.55 -9.52
CA LEU A 113 -11.17 1.69 -9.85
C LEU A 113 -10.91 1.63 -11.35
N GLN A 114 -11.96 1.54 -12.17
CA GLN A 114 -11.83 1.57 -13.63
C GLN A 114 -11.29 2.93 -14.11
N SER A 115 -11.77 4.04 -13.55
CA SER A 115 -11.27 5.39 -13.88
C SER A 115 -9.79 5.54 -13.52
N LEU A 116 -9.41 5.18 -12.29
CA LEU A 116 -8.03 5.27 -11.82
C LEU A 116 -7.09 4.40 -12.65
N ARG A 117 -7.53 3.19 -13.04
CA ARG A 117 -6.76 2.33 -13.94
C ARG A 117 -6.55 2.98 -15.30
N SER A 118 -7.59 3.59 -15.87
CA SER A 118 -7.49 4.30 -17.15
C SER A 118 -6.54 5.49 -17.08
N GLU A 119 -6.57 6.26 -15.98
CA GLU A 119 -5.63 7.36 -15.76
C GLU A 119 -4.19 6.87 -15.62
N LEU A 120 -3.98 5.77 -14.88
CA LEU A 120 -2.67 5.14 -14.73
C LEU A 120 -2.11 4.65 -16.08
N ASP A 121 -2.94 4.02 -16.91
CA ASP A 121 -2.53 3.61 -18.27
C ASP A 121 -2.19 4.81 -19.16
N HIS A 122 -2.90 5.94 -19.00
CA HIS A 122 -2.57 7.17 -19.71
C HIS A 122 -1.23 7.76 -19.24
N MET A 123 -0.99 7.82 -17.93
CA MET A 123 0.29 8.27 -17.36
C MET A 123 1.45 7.36 -17.78
N LYS A 124 1.27 6.04 -17.79
CA LYS A 124 2.28 5.10 -18.29
C LYS A 124 2.64 5.35 -19.75
N LYS A 125 1.64 5.61 -20.61
CA LYS A 125 1.87 5.96 -22.02
C LYS A 125 2.65 7.27 -22.16
N LEU A 126 2.34 8.27 -21.34
CA LEU A 126 3.08 9.55 -21.32
C LEU A 126 4.52 9.37 -20.83
N GLN A 127 4.74 8.56 -19.78
CA GLN A 127 6.08 8.25 -19.28
C GLN A 127 6.89 7.46 -20.32
N ALA A 128 6.28 6.48 -20.98
CA ALA A 128 6.89 5.74 -22.08
C ALA A 128 7.21 6.66 -23.26
N PHE A 129 6.33 7.62 -23.60
CA PHE A 129 6.57 8.61 -24.64
C PHE A 129 7.72 9.57 -24.30
N SER A 130 7.89 9.92 -23.02
CA SER A 130 8.86 10.94 -22.59
C SER A 130 10.23 10.36 -22.27
N LEU A 131 10.29 9.17 -21.67
CA LEU A 131 11.51 8.58 -21.08
C LEU A 131 11.84 7.19 -21.61
N GLY A 132 10.91 6.57 -22.35
CA GLY A 132 11.05 5.19 -22.79
C GLY A 132 11.12 5.03 -24.30
N LYS A 133 11.53 3.84 -24.73
CA LYS A 133 11.38 3.41 -26.11
C LYS A 133 10.81 2.01 -26.16
N MET A 134 9.79 1.84 -26.99
CA MET A 134 9.21 0.53 -27.28
C MET A 134 9.99 -0.15 -28.41
N SER A 135 10.29 -1.43 -28.25
CA SER A 135 10.70 -2.32 -29.34
C SER A 135 9.90 -3.62 -29.24
N GLY A 136 9.02 -3.86 -30.21
CA GLY A 136 8.04 -4.94 -30.13
C GLY A 136 7.17 -4.84 -28.86
N LYS A 137 7.29 -5.86 -27.98
CA LYS A 137 6.57 -5.98 -26.71
C LYS A 137 7.42 -5.62 -25.48
N LYS A 138 8.54 -4.91 -25.66
CA LYS A 138 9.40 -4.48 -24.55
C LYS A 138 9.43 -2.97 -24.46
N LEU A 139 9.41 -2.47 -23.23
CA LEU A 139 9.64 -1.06 -22.91
C LEU A 139 11.02 -0.90 -22.27
N PHE A 140 11.88 -0.07 -22.85
CA PHE A 140 13.18 0.27 -22.28
C PHE A 140 13.11 1.65 -21.63
N VAL A 141 13.59 1.80 -20.41
CA VAL A 141 13.57 3.06 -19.64
C VAL A 141 14.91 3.27 -18.94
N THR A 142 15.34 4.53 -18.85
CA THR A 142 16.49 4.96 -18.04
C THR A 142 16.12 6.14 -17.15
N ASN A 143 16.81 6.27 -16.01
CA ASN A 143 16.80 7.49 -15.19
C ASN A 143 18.00 8.40 -15.50
N GLY A 144 18.88 8.02 -16.43
CA GLY A 144 20.09 8.77 -16.79
C GLY A 144 21.23 8.69 -15.78
N GLU A 145 21.10 7.90 -14.71
CA GLU A 145 22.13 7.77 -13.69
C GLU A 145 23.16 6.69 -14.05
N ARG A 146 24.42 6.95 -13.69
CA ARG A 146 25.52 6.00 -13.83
C ARG A 146 25.77 5.29 -12.50
N MET A 147 25.85 3.97 -12.52
CA MET A 147 26.08 3.17 -11.32
C MET A 147 26.73 1.81 -11.64
N PRO A 148 27.36 1.14 -10.66
CA PRO A 148 27.89 -0.22 -10.85
C PRO A 148 26.81 -1.23 -11.22
N PHE A 149 27.21 -2.32 -11.89
CA PHE A 149 26.27 -3.30 -12.42
C PHE A 149 25.36 -3.92 -11.36
N SER A 150 25.91 -4.18 -10.15
CA SER A 150 25.13 -4.68 -9.01
C SER A 150 23.98 -3.74 -8.62
N LYS A 151 24.19 -2.42 -8.68
CA LYS A 151 23.15 -1.42 -8.42
C LYS A 151 22.16 -1.34 -9.57
N VAL A 152 22.60 -1.48 -10.82
CA VAL A 152 21.68 -1.56 -11.98
C VAL A 152 20.75 -2.76 -11.85
N LYS A 153 21.28 -3.95 -11.51
CA LYS A 153 20.48 -5.16 -11.24
C LYS A 153 19.44 -4.90 -10.14
N ALA A 154 19.86 -4.31 -9.02
CA ALA A 154 18.97 -4.01 -7.90
C ALA A 154 17.90 -2.95 -8.25
N LEU A 155 18.27 -1.91 -8.99
CA LEU A 155 17.36 -0.86 -9.44
C LEU A 155 16.25 -1.43 -10.33
N CYS A 156 16.62 -2.18 -11.37
CA CYS A 156 15.64 -2.76 -12.27
C CYS A 156 14.77 -3.80 -11.55
N ALA A 157 15.34 -4.65 -10.70
CA ALA A 157 14.58 -5.60 -9.89
C ALA A 157 13.56 -4.90 -8.96
N GLY A 158 13.95 -3.79 -8.32
CA GLY A 158 13.06 -2.98 -7.48
C GLY A 158 11.87 -2.38 -8.25
N LEU A 159 12.01 -2.20 -9.56
CA LEU A 159 10.96 -1.76 -10.47
C LEU A 159 10.16 -2.93 -11.09
N GLN A 160 10.38 -4.17 -10.65
CA GLN A 160 9.81 -5.39 -11.26
C GLN A 160 10.19 -5.52 -12.75
N ALA A 161 11.40 -5.06 -13.09
CA ALA A 161 11.99 -5.07 -14.41
C ALA A 161 13.31 -5.86 -14.38
N THR A 162 13.94 -6.00 -15.55
CA THR A 162 15.27 -6.60 -15.68
C THR A 162 16.22 -5.61 -16.34
N VAL A 163 17.53 -5.82 -16.21
CA VAL A 163 18.51 -5.00 -16.95
C VAL A 163 18.32 -5.25 -18.45
N ALA A 164 18.38 -4.21 -19.26
CA ALA A 164 18.10 -4.30 -20.69
C ALA A 164 19.00 -5.32 -21.38
N ALA A 165 18.40 -6.30 -22.07
CA ALA A 165 19.10 -7.40 -22.70
C ALA A 165 18.60 -7.57 -24.14
N PRO A 166 19.16 -6.84 -25.11
CA PRO A 166 18.69 -6.85 -26.49
C PRO A 166 18.84 -8.24 -27.13
N LYS A 167 17.75 -8.76 -27.69
CA LYS A 167 17.69 -10.07 -28.36
C LYS A 167 17.69 -9.99 -29.88
N ASN A 168 17.80 -8.78 -30.43
CA ASN A 168 17.87 -8.50 -31.87
C ASN A 168 18.41 -7.07 -32.10
N ALA A 169 18.67 -6.72 -33.36
CA ALA A 169 19.21 -5.41 -33.73
C ALA A 169 18.26 -4.23 -33.42
N GLU A 170 16.94 -4.45 -33.50
CA GLU A 170 15.93 -3.43 -33.21
C GLU A 170 15.91 -3.07 -31.73
N GLU A 171 15.94 -4.07 -30.85
CA GLU A 171 16.11 -3.90 -29.41
C GLU A 171 17.44 -3.25 -29.07
N ASN A 172 18.54 -3.65 -29.73
CA ASN A 172 19.86 -3.03 -29.52
C ASN A 172 19.82 -1.52 -29.81
N LYS A 173 19.22 -1.15 -30.95
CA LYS A 173 19.01 0.26 -31.31
C LYS A 173 18.05 0.97 -30.35
N ALA A 174 17.08 0.25 -29.77
CA ALA A 174 16.19 0.83 -28.77
C ALA A 174 16.91 1.17 -27.48
N VAL A 175 17.74 0.26 -26.96
CA VAL A 175 18.58 0.51 -25.78
C VAL A 175 19.55 1.66 -26.03
N GLN A 176 20.19 1.70 -27.20
CA GLN A 176 21.10 2.79 -27.59
C GLN A 176 20.42 4.16 -27.53
N ASP A 177 19.21 4.27 -28.10
CA ASP A 177 18.48 5.54 -28.17
C ASP A 177 17.97 6.01 -26.80
N VAL A 178 17.65 5.07 -25.92
CA VAL A 178 17.22 5.36 -24.53
C VAL A 178 18.42 5.77 -23.68
N ALA A 179 19.53 5.04 -23.76
CA ALA A 179 20.71 5.29 -22.96
C ALA A 179 21.36 6.65 -23.26
N LYS A 180 21.45 7.02 -24.55
CA LYS A 180 22.16 8.23 -25.05
C LYS A 180 23.64 8.35 -24.63
N ASP A 181 24.19 7.29 -24.04
CA ASP A 181 25.53 7.16 -23.51
C ASP A 181 25.84 5.66 -23.34
N ILE A 182 27.01 5.33 -22.79
CA ILE A 182 27.41 3.95 -22.52
C ILE A 182 26.54 3.38 -21.38
N ALA A 183 25.89 2.24 -21.65
CA ALA A 183 24.97 1.59 -20.72
C ALA A 183 25.35 0.13 -20.47
N PHE A 184 25.01 -0.38 -19.29
CA PHE A 184 25.11 -1.81 -19.03
C PHE A 184 24.03 -2.59 -19.77
N LEU A 185 24.39 -3.80 -20.20
CA LEU A 185 23.46 -4.81 -20.70
C LEU A 185 23.25 -5.90 -19.64
N GLY A 186 22.06 -6.49 -19.62
CA GLY A 186 21.70 -7.61 -18.75
C GLY A 186 22.33 -8.93 -19.19
N ILE A 187 23.63 -8.93 -19.44
CA ILE A 187 24.42 -10.05 -19.95
C ILE A 187 25.72 -10.11 -19.15
N THR A 188 26.04 -11.29 -18.64
CA THR A 188 27.30 -11.55 -17.92
C THR A 188 27.80 -12.96 -18.17
N ASP A 189 29.09 -13.18 -17.95
CA ASP A 189 29.72 -14.50 -17.86
C ASP A 189 30.30 -14.79 -16.47
N GLU A 190 29.88 -14.02 -15.44
CA GLU A 190 30.16 -14.22 -13.99
C GLU A 190 30.03 -15.69 -13.54
N ALA A 191 29.16 -16.47 -14.18
CA ALA A 191 28.93 -17.88 -13.84
C ALA A 191 29.94 -18.85 -14.48
N THR A 192 30.44 -18.54 -15.68
CA THR A 192 31.37 -19.38 -16.44
C THR A 192 32.08 -18.50 -17.47
N GLU A 193 33.36 -18.22 -17.21
CA GLU A 193 34.24 -17.40 -18.06
C GLU A 193 34.12 -17.76 -19.55
N GLY A 194 33.93 -16.74 -20.39
CA GLY A 194 33.75 -16.87 -21.83
C GLY A 194 32.37 -17.39 -22.27
N GLN A 195 31.46 -17.70 -21.34
CA GLN A 195 30.09 -18.11 -21.61
C GLN A 195 29.07 -17.06 -21.17
N PHE A 196 28.93 -16.00 -21.96
CA PHE A 196 27.95 -14.96 -21.71
C PHE A 196 26.51 -15.49 -21.74
N MET A 197 25.77 -15.16 -20.68
CA MET A 197 24.37 -15.52 -20.47
C MET A 197 23.55 -14.28 -20.09
N TYR A 198 22.25 -14.34 -20.37
CA TYR A 198 21.34 -13.32 -19.87
C TYR A 198 21.23 -13.41 -18.35
N VAL A 199 21.12 -12.27 -17.66
CA VAL A 199 20.85 -12.25 -16.20
C VAL A 199 19.50 -12.86 -15.82
N THR A 200 18.59 -12.98 -16.80
CA THR A 200 17.30 -13.68 -16.68
C THR A 200 17.40 -15.18 -16.95
N GLY A 201 18.60 -15.68 -17.29
CA GLY A 201 18.87 -17.06 -17.65
C GLY A 201 18.85 -17.31 -19.16
N GLY A 202 19.57 -18.35 -19.56
CA GLY A 202 19.70 -18.78 -20.95
C GLY A 202 20.91 -18.18 -21.67
N ARG A 203 21.30 -18.83 -22.77
CA ARG A 203 22.41 -18.42 -23.63
C ARG A 203 22.00 -17.26 -24.54
N LEU A 204 22.98 -16.45 -24.94
CA LEU A 204 22.79 -15.40 -25.92
C LEU A 204 22.20 -15.93 -27.24
N THR A 205 21.16 -15.27 -27.72
CA THR A 205 20.58 -15.52 -29.05
C THR A 205 20.95 -14.43 -30.06
N TYR A 206 21.55 -13.35 -29.59
CA TYR A 206 21.99 -12.20 -30.36
C TYR A 206 23.21 -11.59 -29.69
N SER A 207 24.16 -11.12 -30.50
CA SER A 207 25.35 -10.42 -30.04
C SER A 207 25.76 -9.36 -31.05
N ASN A 208 26.31 -8.24 -30.57
CA ASN A 208 26.84 -7.18 -31.42
C ASN A 208 28.20 -6.69 -30.93
N TRP A 209 29.10 -7.65 -30.65
CA TRP A 209 30.44 -7.39 -30.16
C TRP A 209 31.22 -6.45 -31.09
N LYS A 210 31.96 -5.52 -30.49
CA LYS A 210 33.00 -4.79 -31.19
C LYS A 210 34.06 -5.79 -31.67
N LYS A 211 34.76 -5.43 -32.75
CA LYS A 211 35.83 -6.27 -33.28
C LYS A 211 36.84 -6.57 -32.16
N ASP A 212 37.23 -7.84 -32.07
CA ASP A 212 38.17 -8.38 -31.09
C ASP A 212 37.63 -8.44 -29.63
N GLU A 213 36.32 -8.24 -29.42
CA GLU A 213 35.62 -8.47 -28.14
C GLU A 213 34.76 -9.75 -28.18
N PRO A 214 34.46 -10.38 -27.03
CA PRO A 214 34.97 -10.08 -25.69
C PRO A 214 36.43 -10.56 -25.51
N ASN A 215 37.24 -9.84 -24.74
CA ASN A 215 38.68 -10.08 -24.62
C ASN A 215 39.21 -10.30 -23.19
N ASP A 216 38.34 -10.20 -22.18
CA ASP A 216 38.65 -10.29 -20.74
C ASP A 216 39.85 -9.42 -20.35
N HIS A 217 39.78 -8.11 -20.64
CA HIS A 217 40.93 -7.24 -20.50
C HIS A 217 41.38 -7.12 -19.03
N GLY A 218 42.60 -7.56 -18.74
CA GLY A 218 43.17 -7.41 -17.40
C GLY A 218 42.60 -8.37 -16.34
N SER A 219 41.90 -9.43 -16.77
CA SER A 219 41.25 -10.48 -15.99
C SER A 219 40.11 -10.01 -15.08
N GLY A 220 38.87 -10.39 -15.41
CA GLY A 220 37.65 -10.17 -14.62
C GLY A 220 36.68 -9.15 -15.23
N GLU A 221 36.53 -9.14 -16.56
CA GLU A 221 35.57 -8.28 -17.26
C GLU A 221 34.19 -8.96 -17.47
N ASP A 222 33.56 -9.39 -16.38
CA ASP A 222 32.40 -10.28 -16.48
C ASP A 222 31.08 -9.61 -16.96
N CYS A 223 31.07 -8.30 -17.19
CA CYS A 223 29.87 -7.51 -17.50
C CYS A 223 29.90 -6.91 -18.89
N VAL A 224 28.74 -6.82 -19.55
CA VAL A 224 28.67 -6.26 -20.91
C VAL A 224 28.13 -4.85 -20.91
N ILE A 225 28.76 -3.97 -21.68
CA ILE A 225 28.27 -2.61 -21.98
C ILE A 225 27.93 -2.44 -23.45
N LEU A 226 26.93 -1.59 -23.71
CA LEU A 226 26.57 -1.05 -25.01
C LEU A 226 27.29 0.29 -25.18
N LEU A 227 28.18 0.38 -26.16
CA LEU A 227 28.88 1.61 -26.52
C LEU A 227 27.95 2.56 -27.28
N SER A 228 28.32 3.85 -27.35
CA SER A 228 27.53 4.88 -28.05
C SER A 228 27.31 4.60 -29.54
N ASN A 229 28.15 3.77 -30.16
CA ASN A 229 28.01 3.32 -31.56
C ASN A 229 27.13 2.07 -31.71
N GLY A 230 26.62 1.51 -30.61
CA GLY A 230 25.74 0.34 -30.59
C GLY A 230 26.47 -1.00 -30.54
N LEU A 231 27.81 -1.02 -30.55
CA LEU A 231 28.63 -2.23 -30.40
C LEU A 231 28.85 -2.56 -28.91
N TRP A 232 29.20 -3.81 -28.61
CA TRP A 232 29.37 -4.30 -27.24
C TRP A 232 30.83 -4.45 -26.86
N ASN A 233 31.10 -4.29 -25.57
CA ASN A 233 32.39 -4.50 -24.93
C ASN A 233 32.12 -5.22 -23.61
N ASP A 234 32.90 -6.24 -23.28
CA ASP A 234 33.03 -6.74 -21.92
C ASP A 234 33.80 -5.71 -21.07
N ILE A 235 33.47 -5.60 -19.79
CA ILE A 235 34.04 -4.61 -18.89
C ILE A 235 33.91 -5.09 -17.45
N SER A 236 34.76 -4.61 -16.56
CA SER A 236 34.57 -4.81 -15.11
C SER A 236 33.19 -4.35 -14.64
N CYS A 237 32.47 -5.25 -13.96
CA CYS A 237 31.17 -4.97 -13.33
C CYS A 237 31.18 -3.84 -12.28
N THR A 238 32.36 -3.46 -11.79
CA THR A 238 32.56 -2.41 -10.79
C THR A 238 32.54 -0.99 -11.38
N ALA A 239 32.77 -0.86 -12.69
CA ALA A 239 32.68 0.41 -13.40
C ALA A 239 31.25 0.96 -13.39
N SER A 240 31.09 2.27 -13.56
CA SER A 240 29.78 2.94 -13.50
C SER A 240 29.32 3.42 -14.87
N PHE A 241 28.22 2.84 -15.34
CA PHE A 241 27.58 3.15 -16.62
C PHE A 241 26.08 3.35 -16.45
N ILE A 242 25.42 3.86 -17.51
CA ILE A 242 23.99 4.16 -17.48
C ILE A 242 23.17 2.90 -17.18
N ALA A 243 22.21 3.05 -16.28
CA ALA A 243 21.20 2.04 -16.00
C ALA A 243 20.07 2.10 -17.06
N VAL A 244 19.85 1.01 -17.79
CA VAL A 244 18.66 0.85 -18.63
C VAL A 244 17.93 -0.41 -18.19
N CYS A 245 16.66 -0.25 -17.83
CA CYS A 245 15.78 -1.36 -17.47
C CYS A 245 14.86 -1.71 -18.64
N GLU A 246 14.63 -2.99 -18.85
CA GLU A 246 13.60 -3.51 -19.75
C GLU A 246 12.40 -4.04 -18.94
N PHE A 247 11.21 -3.64 -19.36
CA PHE A 247 9.94 -4.12 -18.82
C PHE A 247 9.27 -5.02 -19.87
N PRO A 248 8.81 -6.22 -19.50
CA PRO A 248 7.91 -6.98 -20.35
C PRO A 248 6.58 -6.23 -20.49
N ALA A 249 5.99 -6.19 -21.69
CA ALA A 249 4.63 -5.68 -21.90
C ALA A 249 3.56 -6.59 -21.26
#